data_AF-A0A0Q6GPS4-F1
#
_entry.id   AF-A0A0Q6GPS4-F1
#
_cell.length_a   1.000
_cell.length_b   1.000
_cell.length_c   1.000
_cell.angle_alpha   90.00
_cell.angle_beta   90.00
_cell.angle_gamma   90.00
#
_symmetry.space_group_name_H-M   'P 1'
#
loop_
_entity.id
_entity.type
_entity.pdbx_description
1 polymer ?
#
loop_
_entity_poly.entity_id
_entity_poly.type
_entity_poly.pdbx_seq_one_letter_code
_entity_poly.pdbx_strand_id
1 'polypeptide(L)'
;MTIAERKAREAYDRANPWRPMSEAEADGTICELQFSDMVGSFDADSRRYFLTATGDWFQIDPPAQVYKPPMNWRPAQLKMSLERRAVVIRESQRRRA
;
A
#
# COMPACT_ATOMS: atom_id res chain seq x y z
N MET A 1 -15.64 -5.90 15.82
CA MET A 1 -14.92 -7.03 15.21
C MET A 1 -15.38 -8.31 15.87
N THR A 2 -15.96 -9.22 15.10
CA THR A 2 -16.36 -10.56 15.54
C THR A 2 -15.16 -11.50 15.63
N ILE A 3 -15.30 -12.62 16.35
CA ILE A 3 -14.26 -13.66 16.44
C ILE A 3 -13.88 -14.20 15.05
N ALA A 4 -14.85 -14.27 14.12
CA ALA A 4 -14.61 -14.71 12.75
C ALA A 4 -13.73 -13.72 11.96
N GLU A 5 -14.01 -12.42 12.06
CA GLU A 5 -13.19 -11.38 11.42
C GLU A 5 -11.76 -11.35 11.99
N ARG A 6 -11.60 -11.56 13.29
CA ARG A 6 -10.27 -11.65 13.93
C ARG A 6 -9.46 -12.83 13.38
N LYS A 7 -10.05 -14.02 13.34
CA LYS A 7 -9.40 -15.23 12.80
C LYS A 7 -9.05 -15.09 11.31
N ALA A 8 -9.93 -14.48 10.52
CA ALA A 8 -9.69 -14.24 9.11
C ALA A 8 -8.50 -13.28 8.89
N ARG A 9 -8.41 -12.22 9.71
CA ARG A 9 -7.28 -11.29 9.70
C ARG A 9 -5.98 -11.99 10.08
N GLU A 10 -5.95 -12.75 11.18
CA GLU A 10 -4.77 -13.49 11.61
C GLU A 10 -4.28 -14.52 10.56
N ALA A 11 -5.21 -15.21 9.89
CA ALA A 11 -4.87 -16.12 8.80
C ALA A 11 -4.30 -15.39 7.58
N TYR A 12 -4.86 -14.22 7.24
CA TYR A 12 -4.36 -13.37 6.17
C TYR A 12 -2.95 -12.83 6.48
N ASP A 13 -2.71 -12.34 7.70
CA ASP A 13 -1.41 -11.83 8.14
C ASP A 13 -0.34 -12.93 8.13
N ARG A 14 -0.71 -14.16 8.53
CA ARG A 14 0.19 -15.31 8.44
C ARG A 14 0.53 -15.69 7.01
N ALA A 15 -0.44 -15.60 6.10
CA ALA A 15 -0.24 -15.93 4.69
C ALA A 15 0.51 -14.83 3.91
N ASN A 16 0.47 -13.59 4.39
CA ASN A 16 1.04 -12.42 3.71
C ASN A 16 1.98 -11.66 4.67
N PRO A 17 3.16 -12.23 4.98
CA PRO A 17 4.11 -11.58 5.86
C PRO A 17 4.62 -10.27 5.26
N TRP A 18 5.00 -9.33 6.13
CA TRP A 18 5.73 -8.13 5.75
C TRP A 18 7.07 -8.49 5.10
N ARG A 19 7.39 -7.79 4.02
CA ARG A 19 8.58 -7.98 3.20
C ARG A 19 9.44 -6.72 3.17
N PRO A 20 10.76 -6.86 3.00
CA PRO A 20 11.65 -5.71 2.84
C PRO A 20 11.32 -4.95 1.56
N MET A 21 11.48 -3.62 1.60
CA MET A 21 11.20 -2.74 0.45
C MET A 21 12.01 -3.07 -0.81
N SER A 22 13.17 -3.73 -0.66
CA SER A 22 14.00 -4.19 -1.78
C SER A 22 13.32 -5.20 -2.69
N GLU A 23 12.28 -5.89 -2.20
CA GLU A 23 11.50 -6.86 -2.99
C GLU A 23 10.29 -6.22 -3.70
N ALA A 24 10.03 -4.94 -3.50
CA ALA A 24 8.86 -4.29 -4.09
C ALA A 24 9.02 -4.12 -5.61
N GLU A 25 8.04 -4.61 -6.36
CA GLU A 25 8.03 -4.52 -7.82
C GLU A 25 7.04 -3.45 -8.34
N ALA A 26 7.47 -2.70 -9.36
CA ALA A 26 6.67 -1.69 -10.04
C ALA A 26 5.69 -2.30 -11.09
N ASP A 27 5.18 -3.50 -10.83
CA ASP A 27 4.32 -4.25 -11.75
C ASP A 27 2.83 -3.89 -11.59
N GLY A 28 2.51 -3.07 -10.59
CA GLY A 28 1.14 -2.67 -10.22
C GLY A 28 0.46 -3.57 -9.23
N THR A 29 1.21 -4.45 -8.57
CA THR A 29 0.76 -5.14 -7.37
C THR A 29 0.27 -4.11 -6.37
N ILE A 30 -0.98 -4.27 -5.95
CA ILE A 30 -1.54 -3.48 -4.87
C ILE A 30 -0.89 -3.99 -3.58
N CYS A 31 -0.46 -3.09 -2.71
CA CYS A 31 0.18 -3.47 -1.46
C CYS A 31 -0.28 -2.61 -0.30
N GLU A 32 0.03 -3.08 0.91
CA GLU A 32 -0.01 -2.28 2.12
C GLU A 32 1.42 -1.85 2.44
N LEU A 33 1.58 -0.64 2.98
CA LEU A 33 2.87 -0.08 3.38
C LEU A 33 2.89 0.11 4.88
N GLN A 34 4.01 -0.28 5.49
CA GLN A 34 4.29 -0.02 6.90
C GLN A 34 5.24 1.15 7.02
N PHE A 35 4.85 2.15 7.81
CA PHE A 35 5.67 3.31 8.12
C PHE A 35 6.04 3.27 9.62
N SER A 36 7.25 3.67 9.96
CA SER A 36 7.58 4.00 11.36
C SER A 36 7.29 5.48 11.60
N ASP A 37 6.62 5.81 12.69
CA ASP A 37 6.76 7.12 13.33
C ASP A 37 7.37 6.97 14.73
N MET A 38 7.71 8.11 15.36
CA MET A 38 8.34 8.14 16.68
C MET A 38 7.41 7.70 17.83
N VAL A 39 6.13 7.41 17.55
CA VAL A 39 5.10 6.97 18.51
C VAL A 39 4.77 5.48 18.33
N GLY A 40 5.07 4.89 17.18
CA GLY A 40 4.99 3.45 16.91
C GLY A 40 4.89 3.12 15.42
N SER A 41 4.89 1.82 15.11
CA SER A 41 4.48 1.34 13.79
C SER A 41 2.96 1.19 13.79
N PHE A 42 2.24 2.12 13.16
CA PHE A 42 0.81 1.97 12.93
C PHE A 42 0.62 1.20 11.62
N ASP A 43 -0.09 0.07 11.66
CA ASP A 43 -0.69 -0.48 10.45
C ASP A 43 -1.51 0.65 9.83
N ALA A 44 -1.13 1.10 8.63
CA ALA A 44 -1.84 2.15 7.92
C ALA A 44 -3.22 1.62 7.54
N ASP A 45 -4.13 1.74 8.50
CA ASP A 45 -5.50 1.25 8.56
C ASP A 45 -6.13 1.08 7.16
N SER A 46 -6.12 -0.16 6.66
CA SER A 46 -6.76 -0.58 5.39
C SER A 46 -6.32 0.15 4.11
N ARG A 47 -5.28 0.99 4.15
CA ARG A 47 -4.85 1.78 2.99
C ARG A 47 -4.08 0.93 2.01
N ARG A 48 -4.37 1.15 0.73
CA ARG A 48 -3.75 0.44 -0.38
C ARG A 48 -2.88 1.37 -1.18
N TYR A 49 -1.75 0.83 -1.62
CA TYR A 49 -0.70 1.53 -2.33
C TYR A 49 -0.26 0.76 -3.57
N PHE A 50 0.51 1.42 -4.43
CA PHE A 50 1.23 0.77 -5.51
C PHE A 50 2.52 1.55 -5.81
N LEU A 51 3.49 0.84 -6.40
CA LEU A 51 4.76 1.39 -6.87
C LEU A 51 4.68 1.71 -8.37
N THR A 52 5.16 2.88 -8.78
CA THR A 52 5.34 3.22 -10.20
C THR A 52 6.71 2.79 -10.70
N ALA A 53 6.85 2.70 -12.02
CA ALA A 53 8.14 2.41 -12.67
C ALA A 53 9.20 3.49 -12.40
N THR A 54 8.81 4.70 -11.98
CA THR A 54 9.70 5.79 -11.58
C THR A 54 10.19 5.66 -10.13
N GLY A 55 9.71 4.67 -9.37
CA GLY A 55 10.06 4.48 -7.96
C GLY A 55 9.19 5.29 -6.99
N ASP A 56 8.11 5.91 -7.47
CA ASP A 56 7.20 6.70 -6.65
C ASP A 56 6.06 5.84 -6.07
N TRP A 57 5.75 6.08 -4.80
CA TRP A 57 4.66 5.43 -4.11
C TRP A 57 3.39 6.27 -4.17
N PHE A 58 2.26 5.63 -4.48
CA PHE A 58 0.96 6.28 -4.50
C PHE A 58 -0.05 5.51 -3.65
N GLN A 59 -0.82 6.25 -2.85
CA GLN A 59 -2.02 5.78 -2.17
C GLN A 59 -3.19 5.75 -3.16
N ILE A 60 -3.97 4.67 -3.14
CA ILE A 60 -5.11 4.47 -4.05
C ILE A 60 -6.33 5.26 -3.60
N ASP A 61 -6.61 5.24 -2.29
CA ASP A 61 -7.79 5.89 -1.73
C ASP A 61 -7.51 6.49 -0.34
N PRO A 62 -7.64 7.82 -0.16
CA PRO A 62 -7.69 8.82 -1.22
C PRO A 62 -6.43 8.80 -2.13
N PRO A 63 -6.56 9.14 -3.43
CA PRO A 63 -5.42 9.32 -4.34
C PRO A 63 -4.42 10.36 -3.81
N ALA A 64 -3.21 9.92 -3.47
CA ALA A 64 -2.15 10.79 -2.97
C ALA A 64 -0.76 10.21 -3.23
N GLN A 65 0.23 11.06 -3.51
CA GLN A 65 1.64 10.65 -3.57
C GLN A 65 2.19 10.52 -2.15
N VAL A 66 2.92 9.43 -1.91
CA VAL A 66 3.55 9.12 -0.63
C VAL A 66 4.99 9.62 -0.68
N TYR A 67 5.30 10.62 0.14
CA TYR A 67 6.66 11.18 0.25
C TYR A 67 7.46 10.59 1.42
N LYS A 68 6.77 10.00 2.40
CA LYS A 68 7.42 9.35 3.54
C LYS A 68 7.95 7.99 3.08
N PRO A 69 9.23 7.64 3.35
CA PRO A 69 9.74 6.33 2.98
C PRO A 69 9.06 5.24 3.84
N PRO A 70 8.42 4.24 3.22
CA PRO A 70 7.96 3.05 3.93
C PRO A 70 9.14 2.18 4.37
N MET A 71 8.96 1.42 5.46
CA MET A 71 9.98 0.49 5.97
C MET A 71 9.80 -0.93 5.40
N ASN A 72 8.54 -1.36 5.31
CA ASN A 72 8.16 -2.68 4.82
C ASN A 72 6.92 -2.55 3.96
N TRP A 73 6.70 -3.54 3.11
CA TRP A 73 5.51 -3.65 2.29
C TRP A 73 4.98 -5.08 2.36
N ARG A 74 3.70 -5.26 2.02
CA ARG A 74 3.15 -6.60 1.79
C ARG A 74 2.20 -6.56 0.60
N PRO A 75 2.27 -7.53 -0.32
CA PRO A 75 1.37 -7.58 -1.45
C PRO A 75 -0.05 -7.91 -0.98
N ALA A 76 -1.01 -7.15 -1.47
CA ALA A 76 -2.38 -7.64 -1.58
C ALA A 76 -2.44 -8.53 -2.83
N GLN A 77 -3.23 -9.61 -2.80
CA GLN A 77 -3.34 -10.59 -3.88
C GLN A 77 -4.00 -10.04 -5.18
N LEU A 78 -3.99 -8.73 -5.38
CA LEU A 78 -4.64 -8.02 -6.49
C LEU A 78 -3.62 -7.16 -7.23
N LYS A 79 -3.68 -7.19 -8.56
CA LYS A 79 -2.92 -6.29 -9.43
C LYS A 79 -3.85 -5.25 -10.03
N MET A 80 -3.34 -4.05 -10.16
CA MET A 80 -4.07 -2.92 -10.74
C MET A 80 -3.66 -2.70 -12.20
N SER A 81 -4.62 -2.40 -13.07
CA SER A 81 -4.34 -2.08 -14.48
C SER A 81 -3.53 -0.78 -14.61
N LEU A 82 -2.81 -0.64 -15.72
CA LEU A 82 -2.05 0.59 -16.01
C LEU A 82 -2.96 1.82 -16.12
N GLU A 83 -4.15 1.65 -16.71
CA GLU A 83 -5.14 2.72 -16.84
C GLU A 83 -5.59 3.24 -15.47
N ARG A 84 -5.89 2.33 -14.53
CA ARG A 84 -6.32 2.72 -13.18
C ARG A 84 -5.19 3.44 -12.43
N ARG A 85 -3.94 3.00 -12.60
CA ARG A 85 -2.76 3.70 -12.04
C ARG A 85 -2.67 5.13 -12.55
N ALA A 86 -2.82 5.33 -13.87
CA ALA A 86 -2.78 6.66 -14.48
C ALA A 86 -3.87 7.59 -13.93
N VAL A 87 -5.08 7.07 -13.71
CA VAL A 87 -6.17 7.83 -13.07
C VAL A 87 -5.79 8.27 -11.66
N VAL A 88 -5.29 7.36 -10.82
CA VAL A 88 -4.89 7.68 -9.43
C VAL A 88 -3.79 8.74 -9.40
N ILE A 89 -2.78 8.64 -10.25
CA ILE A 89 -1.70 9.62 -10.34
C ILE A 89 -2.26 11.00 -10.72
N ARG A 90 -3.13 11.07 -11.74
CA ARG A 90 -3.77 12.31 -12.17
C ARG A 90 -4.62 12.95 -11.06
N GLU A 91 -5.38 12.14 -10.33
CA GLU A 91 -6.21 12.62 -9.22
C GLU A 91 -5.35 13.11 -8.05
N SER A 92 -4.25 12.41 -7.74
CA SER A 92 -3.28 12.86 -6.73
C SER A 92 -2.69 14.22 -7.07
N GLN A 93 -2.37 14.47 -8.35
CA GLN A 93 -1.81 15.76 -8.78
C GLN A 93 -2.84 16.89 -8.66
N ARG A 94 -4.11 16.63 -9.02
CA ARG A 94 -5.19 17.60 -8.89
C ARG A 94 -5.45 18.00 -7.45
N ARG A 95 -5.36 17.06 -6.51
CA ARG A 95 -5.56 17.32 -5.07
C ARG A 95 -4.43 18.15 -4.44
N ARG A 96 -3.29 18.27 -5.12
CA ARG A 96 -2.14 19.07 -4.67
C ARG A 96 -2.23 20.54 -5.08
N ALA A 97 -2.95 20.84 -6.15
CA ALA A 97 -3.15 22.20 -6.68
C ALA A 97 -4.24 22.94 -5.88
#